data_AF-A0A6V7JH41-F1
#
_entry.id   AF-A0A6V7JH41-F1
#
_cell.length_a   1.000
_cell.length_b   1.000
_cell.length_c   1.000
_cell.angle_alpha   90.00
_cell.angle_beta   90.00
_cell.angle_gamma   90.00
#
_symmetry.space_group_name_H-M   'P 1'
#
loop_
_entity.id
_entity.type
_entity.pdbx_description
1 polymer ?
#
loop_
_entity_poly.entity_id
_entity_poly.type
_entity_poly.pdbx_seq_one_letter_code
_entity_poly.pdbx_strand_id
1 'polypeptide(L)'
;MWHLLLLATALTGATADPFKTIASWKLADYNFPNDSLRNAYAESQNYIRENLVPLGLNVWGDKLFITVPRWKKGVASNLNYISLSETA
;
A
#
# COMPACT_ATOMS: atom_id res chain seq x y z
N MET A 1 28.23 28.96 36.36
CA MET A 1 27.05 28.09 36.16
C MET A 1 26.40 28.38 34.80
N TRP A 2 27.14 28.23 33.71
CA TRP A 2 26.67 28.43 32.32
C TRP A 2 26.80 27.13 31.50
N HIS A 3 27.74 26.27 31.87
CA HIS A 3 28.00 24.99 31.22
C HIS A 3 26.85 23.96 31.38
N LEU A 4 26.03 24.07 32.44
CA LEU A 4 24.82 23.24 32.59
C LEU A 4 23.73 23.59 31.58
N LEU A 5 23.67 24.85 31.12
CA LEU A 5 22.66 25.31 30.17
C LEU A 5 22.97 24.82 28.73
N LEU A 6 24.26 24.71 28.40
CA LEU A 6 24.73 24.17 27.11
C LEU A 6 24.53 22.64 26.98
N LEU A 7 24.56 21.91 28.10
CA LEU A 7 24.30 20.47 28.10
C LEU A 7 22.81 20.16 27.90
N ALA A 8 21.91 21.01 28.40
CA ALA A 8 20.46 20.83 28.26
C ALA A 8 19.96 21.06 26.82
N THR A 9 20.59 21.95 26.05
CA THR A 9 20.23 22.19 24.64
C THR A 9 20.62 21.02 23.72
N ALA A 10 21.63 20.24 24.08
CA ALA A 10 22.09 19.08 23.30
C ALA A 10 21.19 17.83 23.46
N LEU A 11 20.19 17.87 24.35
CA LEU A 11 19.22 16.80 24.58
C LEU A 11 17.89 16.98 23.83
N THR A 12 17.83 17.88 22.85
CA THR A 12 16.71 17.88 21.88
C THR A 12 16.84 16.64 20.99
N GLY A 13 16.34 15.51 21.49
CA GLY A 13 16.29 14.26 20.77
C GLY A 13 15.58 14.44 19.43
N ALA A 14 16.18 13.95 18.36
CA ALA A 14 15.54 13.93 17.06
C ALA A 14 14.27 13.06 17.15
N THR A 15 13.11 13.71 17.20
CA THR A 15 11.83 13.00 17.06
C THR A 15 11.65 12.72 15.58
N ALA A 16 11.61 11.44 15.19
CA ALA A 16 11.19 11.09 13.85
C ALA A 16 9.69 11.43 13.72
N ASP A 17 9.33 12.21 12.70
CA ASP A 17 7.94 12.42 12.38
C ASP A 17 7.28 11.08 12.06
N PRO A 18 6.02 10.86 12.51
CA PRO A 18 5.32 9.64 12.17
C PRO A 18 5.14 9.54 10.65
N PHE A 19 5.21 8.33 10.13
CA PHE A 19 4.92 8.10 8.71
C PHE A 19 3.51 8.60 8.37
N LYS A 20 3.41 9.37 7.28
CA LYS A 20 2.12 9.73 6.70
C LYS A 20 1.57 8.52 5.94
N THR A 21 0.42 8.02 6.35
CA THR A 21 -0.32 7.02 5.59
C THR A 21 -0.87 7.66 4.31
N ILE A 22 -0.42 7.17 3.15
CA ILE A 22 -0.91 7.61 1.84
C ILE A 22 -2.07 6.77 1.33
N ALA A 23 -2.13 5.49 1.70
CA ALA A 23 -3.20 4.58 1.33
C ALA A 23 -3.30 3.45 2.35
N SER A 24 -4.51 2.94 2.57
CA SER A 24 -4.74 1.78 3.44
C SER A 24 -5.97 1.01 2.98
N TRP A 25 -5.93 -0.31 3.13
CA TRP A 25 -7.03 -1.20 2.79
C TRP A 25 -7.22 -2.22 3.90
N LYS A 26 -8.48 -2.54 4.21
CA LYS A 26 -8.80 -3.72 5.03
C LYS A 26 -8.57 -5.01 4.24
N LEU A 27 -8.99 -5.00 2.96
CA LEU A 27 -8.78 -6.06 1.98
C LEU A 27 -8.49 -5.40 0.63
N ALA A 28 -7.47 -5.89 -0.06
CA ALA A 28 -7.17 -5.47 -1.43
C ALA A 28 -8.33 -5.83 -2.38
N ASP A 29 -8.46 -5.07 -3.46
CA ASP A 29 -9.47 -5.26 -4.49
C ASP A 29 -8.91 -4.79 -5.84
N TYR A 30 -9.46 -5.30 -6.93
CA TYR A 30 -9.15 -4.83 -8.27
C TYR A 30 -10.26 -3.92 -8.79
N ASN A 31 -9.86 -2.92 -9.58
CA ASN A 31 -10.80 -2.05 -10.29
C ASN A 31 -11.30 -2.75 -11.56
N PHE A 32 -12.26 -3.67 -11.42
CA PHE A 32 -12.88 -4.34 -12.57
C PHE A 32 -13.67 -3.33 -13.43
N PRO A 33 -13.69 -3.48 -14.76
CA PRO A 33 -14.42 -2.55 -15.63
C PRO A 33 -15.95 -2.51 -15.39
N ASN A 34 -16.52 -3.60 -14.85
CA ASN A 34 -17.92 -3.71 -14.48
C ASN A 34 -18.15 -4.93 -13.56
N ASP A 35 -19.33 -5.00 -12.95
CA ASP A 35 -19.70 -6.07 -12.03
C ASP A 35 -19.87 -7.43 -12.71
N SER A 36 -20.26 -7.47 -13.99
CA SER A 36 -20.38 -8.74 -14.73
C SER A 36 -19.03 -9.46 -14.84
N LEU A 37 -17.96 -8.73 -15.19
CA LEU A 37 -16.61 -9.28 -15.22
C LEU A 37 -16.09 -9.66 -13.84
N ARG A 38 -16.36 -8.84 -12.81
CA ARG A 38 -16.04 -9.17 -11.42
C ARG A 38 -16.68 -10.50 -11.01
N ASN A 39 -17.97 -10.66 -11.27
CA ASN A 39 -18.74 -11.84 -10.89
C ASN A 39 -18.26 -13.08 -11.66
N ALA A 40 -18.02 -12.98 -12.97
CA ALA A 40 -17.49 -14.08 -13.76
C ALA A 40 -16.12 -14.56 -13.24
N TYR A 41 -15.25 -13.65 -12.82
CA TYR A 41 -13.96 -14.00 -12.21
C TYR A 41 -14.12 -14.63 -10.82
N ALA A 42 -15.09 -14.16 -10.02
CA ALA A 42 -15.40 -14.74 -8.73
C ALA A 42 -15.97 -16.16 -8.86
N GLU A 43 -16.94 -16.37 -9.75
CA GLU A 43 -17.56 -17.67 -10.05
C GLU A 43 -16.55 -18.69 -10.56
N SER A 44 -15.63 -18.26 -11.42
CA SER A 44 -14.53 -19.11 -11.92
C SER A 44 -13.36 -19.28 -10.95
N GLN A 45 -13.45 -18.72 -9.73
CA GLN A 45 -12.39 -18.70 -8.71
C GLN A 45 -11.06 -18.07 -9.19
N ASN A 46 -11.12 -17.28 -10.27
CA ASN A 46 -10.01 -16.48 -10.78
C ASN A 46 -9.87 -15.15 -10.02
N TYR A 47 -10.87 -14.80 -9.20
CA TYR A 47 -10.83 -13.73 -8.23
C TYR A 47 -11.37 -14.18 -6.87
N ILE A 48 -10.55 -14.12 -5.82
CA ILE A 48 -10.95 -14.39 -4.43
C ILE A 48 -10.29 -13.30 -3.59
N ARG A 49 -11.11 -12.36 -3.10
CA ARG A 49 -10.64 -11.12 -2.48
C ARG A 49 -9.73 -11.38 -1.27
N GLU A 50 -10.07 -12.37 -0.48
CA GLU A 50 -9.37 -12.76 0.75
C GLU A 50 -7.99 -13.38 0.48
N ASN A 51 -7.74 -13.81 -0.75
CA ASN A 51 -6.46 -14.39 -1.16
C ASN A 51 -5.49 -13.33 -1.70
N LEU A 52 -5.90 -12.08 -1.83
CA LEU A 52 -5.02 -11.01 -2.28
C LEU A 52 -4.10 -10.54 -1.15
N VAL A 53 -2.81 -10.87 -1.26
CA VAL A 53 -1.77 -10.46 -0.30
C VAL A 53 -0.79 -9.52 -0.99
N PRO A 54 -0.90 -8.19 -0.81
CA PRO A 54 0.10 -7.24 -1.29
C PRO A 54 1.45 -7.47 -0.59
N LEU A 55 2.56 -7.45 -1.34
CA LEU A 55 3.90 -7.65 -0.76
C LEU A 55 4.92 -6.62 -1.23
N GLY A 56 5.17 -6.55 -2.54
CA GLY A 56 6.20 -5.68 -3.10
C GLY A 56 5.63 -4.31 -3.45
N LEU A 57 6.38 -3.27 -3.12
CA LEU A 57 6.06 -1.89 -3.44
C LEU A 57 7.22 -1.25 -4.21
N ASN A 58 6.90 -0.47 -5.25
CA ASN A 58 7.87 0.38 -5.94
C ASN A 58 7.19 1.66 -6.45
N VAL A 59 7.95 2.75 -6.59
CA VAL A 59 7.40 4.03 -7.05
C VAL A 59 8.14 4.47 -8.30
N TRP A 60 7.37 4.81 -9.34
CA TRP A 60 7.90 5.46 -10.52
C TRP A 60 6.90 6.48 -11.05
N GLY A 61 7.34 7.75 -11.14
CA GLY A 61 6.46 8.87 -11.48
C GLY A 61 5.30 9.00 -10.49
N ASP A 62 4.07 8.99 -11.02
CA ASP A 62 2.83 9.12 -10.27
C ASP A 62 2.23 7.77 -9.83
N LYS A 63 2.99 6.66 -9.92
CA LYS A 63 2.48 5.31 -9.69
C LYS A 63 3.15 4.65 -8.50
N LEU A 64 2.34 4.16 -7.58
CA LEU A 64 2.75 3.17 -6.59
C LEU A 64 2.42 1.79 -7.14
N PHE A 65 3.44 1.07 -7.59
CA PHE A 65 3.34 -0.32 -8.03
C PHE A 65 3.21 -1.23 -6.83
N ILE A 66 2.28 -2.18 -6.92
CA ILE A 66 1.95 -3.15 -5.87
C ILE A 66 1.93 -4.54 -6.50
N THR A 67 2.75 -5.44 -5.97
CA THR A 67 2.73 -6.85 -6.39
C THR A 67 1.82 -7.68 -5.50
N VAL A 68 1.10 -8.61 -6.12
CA VAL A 68 0.27 -9.62 -5.46
C VAL A 68 0.68 -10.99 -6.02
N PRO A 69 1.48 -11.79 -5.30
CA PRO A 69 1.91 -13.08 -5.82
C PRO A 69 0.74 -14.08 -5.89
N ARG A 70 0.79 -14.98 -6.87
CA ARG A 70 -0.18 -16.08 -7.03
C ARG A 70 0.13 -17.27 -6.09
N TRP A 71 0.25 -17.01 -4.78
CA TRP A 71 0.42 -18.07 -3.78
C TRP A 71 -0.84 -18.89 -3.54
N LYS A 72 -2.00 -18.27 -3.74
CA LYS A 72 -3.32 -18.91 -3.73
C LYS A 72 -4.06 -18.61 -5.03
N LYS A 73 -5.09 -19.40 -5.35
CA LYS A 73 -6.05 -19.09 -6.41
C LYS A 73 -6.74 -17.75 -6.15
N GLY A 74 -7.28 -17.14 -7.19
CA GLY A 74 -8.07 -15.91 -7.06
C GLY A 74 -7.29 -14.60 -7.22
N VAL A 75 -6.04 -14.66 -7.67
CA VAL A 75 -5.22 -13.48 -7.96
C VAL A 75 -5.31 -13.15 -9.46
N ALA A 76 -6.15 -12.17 -9.80
CA ALA A 76 -6.42 -11.78 -11.17
C ALA A 76 -5.20 -11.15 -11.86
N SER A 77 -4.41 -10.34 -11.13
CA SER A 77 -3.22 -9.67 -11.66
C SER A 77 -2.06 -9.61 -10.64
N ASN A 78 -0.87 -10.01 -11.09
CA ASN A 78 0.34 -10.06 -10.26
C ASN A 78 0.99 -8.70 -10.00
N LEU A 79 0.89 -7.77 -10.95
CA LEU A 79 1.49 -6.44 -10.87
C LEU A 79 0.40 -5.41 -11.15
N ASN A 80 0.25 -4.47 -10.23
CA ASN A 80 -0.79 -3.47 -10.23
C ASN A 80 -0.18 -2.13 -9.85
N TYR A 81 -0.95 -1.06 -10.00
CA TYR A 81 -0.58 0.22 -9.43
C TYR A 81 -1.81 0.98 -8.95
N ILE A 82 -1.58 1.93 -8.05
CA ILE A 82 -2.51 3.03 -7.78
C ILE A 82 -1.87 4.35 -8.20
N SER A 83 -2.70 5.32 -8.56
CA SER A 83 -2.26 6.68 -8.85
C SER A 83 -2.03 7.45 -7.55
N LEU A 84 -0.82 7.97 -7.36
CA LEU A 84 -0.47 8.80 -6.21
C LEU A 84 -1.05 10.22 -6.32
N SER A 85 -1.35 10.69 -7.53
CA SER A 85 -1.97 12.00 -7.75
C SER A 85 -3.47 12.01 -7.44
N GLU A 86 -4.14 10.87 -7.58
CA GLU A 86 -5.58 10.71 -7.25
C GLU A 86 -5.82 10.46 -5.75
N THR A 87 -4.77 10.06 -5.02
CA THR A 87 -4.87 9.72 -3.59
C THR A 87 -4.49 10.92 -2.68
N ALA A 88 -4.01 12.02 -3.27
CA ALA A 88 -3.54 13.21 -2.58
C ALA A 88 -4.66 14.17 -2.16
#